data_AF-A0A7S2J7N1-F1
#
_entry.id   AF-A0A7S2J7N1-F1
#
_cell.length_a   1.000
_cell.length_b   1.000
_cell.length_c   1.000
_cell.angle_alpha   90.00
_cell.angle_beta   90.00
_cell.angle_gamma   90.00
#
_symmetry.space_group_name_H-M   'P 1'
#
loop_
_entity.id
_entity.type
_entity.pdbx_description
1 polymer ?
#
loop_
_entity_poly.entity_id
_entity_poly.type
_entity_poly.pdbx_seq_one_letter_code
_entity_poly.pdbx_strand_id
1 'polypeptide(L)'
;TAGVVMGLDLINEPDWSYWDSVPGIKDLYRTMIPELRQLLPASHYAFHAFFWDLPYADGARWLASMQRSDPVNFGNVVYDLHLYHSFGDDNAAGRKWNRDVDSCKTCCRDPDILAQVAAANVSLAVGEYSLNTGFSGGPDFWKQYLSLQLSLWHNTKGVTGSFFWNHRILLGSNGYFRELSLLHLIAPEGKLPRVSEMDLSKVCPGYDLSKCPSYNPRLVGRKDACQWQP
;
A
#
# COMPACT_ATOMS: atom_id res chain seq x y z
N THR A 1 16.95 -8.44 -23.96
CA THR A 1 15.51 -8.64 -23.67
C THR A 1 14.82 -7.31 -23.89
N ALA A 2 13.83 -7.24 -24.79
CA ALA A 2 12.96 -6.07 -24.82
C ALA A 2 12.16 -6.06 -23.50
N GLY A 3 12.17 -4.94 -22.78
CA GLY A 3 11.42 -4.82 -21.53
C GLY A 3 9.92 -4.98 -21.79
N VAL A 4 9.21 -5.63 -20.87
CA VAL A 4 7.75 -5.71 -20.91
C VAL A 4 7.20 -4.59 -20.04
N VAL A 5 6.48 -3.65 -20.64
CA VAL A 5 5.74 -2.61 -19.91
C VAL A 5 4.35 -3.17 -19.61
N MET A 6 4.01 -3.31 -18.34
CA MET A 6 2.69 -3.80 -17.89
C MET A 6 1.77 -2.65 -17.47
N GLY A 7 2.33 -1.50 -17.15
CA GLY A 7 1.60 -0.30 -16.79
C GLY A 7 2.50 0.90 -16.59
N LEU A 8 1.87 2.05 -16.40
CA LEU A 8 2.54 3.32 -16.13
C LEU A 8 1.92 3.99 -14.91
N ASP A 9 2.75 4.59 -14.08
CA ASP A 9 2.35 5.62 -13.14
C ASP A 9 2.67 6.98 -13.77
N LEU A 10 1.69 7.89 -13.80
CA LEU A 10 1.86 9.21 -14.39
C LEU A 10 2.52 10.19 -13.43
N ILE A 11 2.30 10.03 -12.13
CA ILE A 11 2.88 10.87 -11.10
C ILE A 11 2.89 10.13 -9.76
N ASN A 12 4.09 9.97 -9.19
CA ASN A 12 4.25 9.33 -7.89
C ASN A 12 3.98 10.33 -6.75
N GLU A 13 3.17 9.93 -5.77
CA GLU A 13 2.89 10.67 -4.52
C GLU A 13 2.71 12.19 -4.67
N PRO A 14 1.84 12.69 -5.57
CA PRO A 14 1.58 14.13 -5.67
C PRO A 14 0.99 14.67 -4.36
N ASP A 15 1.42 15.86 -3.95
CA ASP A 15 0.88 16.54 -2.77
C ASP A 15 -0.63 16.81 -2.97
N TRP A 16 -1.43 16.27 -2.05
CA TRP A 16 -2.90 16.34 -2.09
C TRP A 16 -3.46 17.77 -2.16
N SER A 17 -2.69 18.77 -1.71
CA SER A 17 -3.08 20.18 -1.83
C SER A 17 -3.31 20.63 -3.29
N TYR A 18 -2.77 19.90 -4.27
CA TYR A 18 -2.99 20.13 -5.71
C TYR A 18 -4.16 19.31 -6.30
N TRP A 19 -4.98 18.66 -5.46
CA TRP A 19 -6.12 17.85 -5.95
C TRP A 19 -7.10 18.64 -6.82
N ASP A 20 -7.46 19.84 -6.36
CA ASP A 20 -8.44 20.74 -6.98
C ASP A 20 -7.79 21.97 -7.66
N SER A 21 -6.46 22.04 -7.75
CA SER A 21 -5.78 23.15 -8.44
C SER A 21 -5.96 23.08 -9.96
N VAL A 22 -5.62 24.15 -10.66
CA VAL A 22 -5.70 24.22 -12.14
C VAL A 22 -4.36 24.72 -12.71
N PRO A 23 -3.59 23.86 -13.41
CA PRO A 23 -3.78 22.41 -13.48
C PRO A 23 -3.53 21.74 -12.12
N GLY A 24 -4.24 20.66 -11.84
CA GLY A 24 -4.09 19.85 -10.62
C GLY A 24 -4.08 18.36 -10.92
N ILE A 25 -4.08 17.53 -9.88
CA ILE A 25 -3.99 16.06 -10.00
C ILE A 25 -5.13 15.52 -10.88
N LYS A 26 -6.36 15.99 -10.68
CA LYS A 26 -7.50 15.59 -11.51
C LYS A 26 -7.35 15.97 -12.97
N ASP A 27 -6.84 17.16 -13.25
CA ASP A 27 -6.68 17.65 -14.62
C ASP A 27 -5.58 16.88 -15.35
N LEU A 28 -4.49 16.56 -14.65
CA LEU A 28 -3.44 15.68 -15.16
C LEU A 28 -4.03 14.33 -15.59
N TYR A 29 -4.73 13.63 -14.70
CA TYR A 29 -5.30 12.32 -15.02
C TYR A 29 -6.39 12.40 -16.11
N ARG A 30 -7.27 13.40 -16.07
CA ARG A 30 -8.33 13.59 -17.10
C ARG A 30 -7.77 13.85 -18.49
N THR A 31 -6.62 14.52 -18.57
CA THR A 31 -6.02 14.89 -19.85
C THR A 31 -5.12 13.78 -20.37
N MET A 32 -4.17 13.34 -19.53
CA MET A 32 -3.11 12.42 -19.96
C MET A 32 -3.60 10.99 -20.17
N ILE A 33 -4.56 10.49 -19.38
CA ILE A 33 -5.03 9.11 -19.54
C ILE A 33 -5.68 8.91 -20.93
N PRO A 34 -6.67 9.72 -21.36
CA PRO A 34 -7.24 9.60 -22.70
C PRO A 34 -6.21 9.78 -23.83
N GLU A 35 -5.26 10.71 -23.69
CA GLU A 35 -4.19 10.91 -24.68
C GLU A 35 -3.32 9.67 -24.81
N LEU A 36 -2.86 9.11 -23.69
CA LEU A 36 -2.01 7.92 -23.69
C LEU A 36 -2.76 6.66 -24.10
N ARG A 37 -4.08 6.57 -23.88
CA ARG A 37 -4.91 5.42 -24.28
C ARG A 37 -4.97 5.22 -25.79
N GLN A 38 -4.67 6.26 -26.58
CA GLN A 38 -4.52 6.14 -28.04
C GLN A 38 -3.33 5.24 -28.43
N LEU A 39 -2.33 5.13 -27.55
CA LEU A 39 -1.10 4.36 -27.77
C LEU A 39 -1.04 3.10 -26.88
N LEU A 40 -1.63 3.18 -25.68
CA LEU A 40 -1.53 2.19 -24.61
C LEU A 40 -2.93 1.70 -24.22
N PRO A 41 -3.52 0.75 -24.97
CA PRO A 41 -4.89 0.30 -24.73
C PRO A 41 -5.04 -0.37 -23.37
N ALA A 42 -6.18 -0.12 -22.71
CA ALA A 42 -6.51 -0.65 -21.38
C ALA A 42 -6.47 -2.19 -21.30
N SER A 43 -6.65 -2.89 -22.42
CA SER A 43 -6.59 -4.35 -22.48
C SER A 43 -5.19 -4.93 -22.23
N HIS A 44 -4.13 -4.10 -22.32
CA HIS A 44 -2.74 -4.54 -22.19
C HIS A 44 -1.95 -3.75 -21.13
N TYR A 45 -2.32 -2.48 -20.90
CA TYR A 45 -1.56 -1.58 -20.04
C TYR A 45 -2.42 -1.01 -18.92
N ALA A 46 -2.03 -1.26 -17.68
CA ALA A 46 -2.62 -0.61 -16.53
C ALA A 46 -2.09 0.83 -16.38
N PHE A 47 -2.91 1.73 -15.85
CA PHE A 47 -2.39 2.98 -15.29
C PHE A 47 -2.57 2.97 -13.79
N HIS A 48 -1.52 3.31 -13.06
CA HIS A 48 -1.53 3.44 -11.61
C HIS A 48 -1.82 4.90 -11.29
N ALA A 49 -2.80 5.13 -10.42
CA ALA A 49 -3.22 6.46 -10.00
C ALA A 49 -3.11 6.57 -8.49
N PHE A 50 -2.11 7.32 -8.04
CA PHE A 50 -1.90 7.60 -6.64
C PHE A 50 -2.74 8.79 -6.18
N PHE A 51 -3.33 8.68 -5.00
CA PHE A 51 -4.04 9.76 -4.32
C PHE A 51 -3.58 9.83 -2.86
N TRP A 52 -2.93 10.93 -2.46
CA TRP A 52 -2.55 11.18 -1.06
C TRP A 52 -3.75 11.68 -0.25
N ASP A 53 -4.96 11.16 -0.48
CA ASP A 53 -6.15 11.59 0.25
C ASP A 53 -6.31 10.81 1.54
N LEU A 54 -6.52 11.50 2.64
CA LEU A 54 -6.88 10.88 3.92
C LEU A 54 -8.35 11.17 4.20
N PRO A 55 -9.23 10.16 4.34
CA PRO A 55 -8.94 8.74 4.62
C PRO A 55 -9.04 7.80 3.39
N TYR A 56 -8.47 8.15 2.23
CA TYR A 56 -8.43 7.30 1.03
C TYR A 56 -9.80 6.99 0.41
N ALA A 57 -10.66 8.01 0.33
CA ALA A 57 -12.05 7.86 -0.06
C ALA A 57 -12.47 8.79 -1.21
N ASP A 58 -11.93 10.01 -1.29
CA ASP A 58 -12.26 10.98 -2.32
C ASP A 58 -11.60 10.61 -3.66
N GLY A 59 -10.32 10.24 -3.64
CA GLY A 59 -9.61 9.75 -4.82
C GLY A 59 -10.28 8.50 -5.39
N ALA A 60 -10.65 7.55 -4.52
CA ALA A 60 -11.28 6.30 -4.91
C ALA A 60 -12.68 6.52 -5.53
N ARG A 61 -13.51 7.37 -4.89
CA ARG A 61 -14.83 7.74 -5.43
C ARG A 61 -14.71 8.46 -6.78
N TRP A 62 -13.73 9.36 -6.90
CA TRP A 62 -13.48 10.08 -8.14
C TRP A 62 -13.06 9.12 -9.27
N LEU A 63 -12.12 8.20 -9.00
CA LEU A 63 -11.70 7.21 -9.97
C LEU A 63 -12.87 6.30 -10.40
N ALA A 64 -13.67 5.84 -9.45
CA ALA A 64 -14.87 5.06 -9.74
C ALA A 64 -15.87 5.85 -10.61
N SER A 65 -16.00 7.16 -10.39
CA SER A 65 -16.82 8.02 -11.23
C SER A 65 -16.28 8.10 -12.65
N MET A 66 -14.97 8.28 -12.82
CA MET A 66 -14.33 8.34 -14.14
C MET A 66 -14.49 7.02 -14.90
N GLN A 67 -14.33 5.89 -14.22
CA GLN A 67 -14.54 4.55 -14.80
C GLN A 67 -15.98 4.32 -15.27
N ARG A 68 -16.98 4.90 -14.58
CA ARG A 68 -18.38 4.84 -15.01
C ARG A 68 -18.67 5.77 -16.19
N SER A 69 -18.12 6.98 -16.18
CA SER A 69 -18.41 7.99 -17.22
C SER A 69 -17.62 7.78 -18.51
N ASP A 70 -16.39 7.27 -18.40
CA ASP A 70 -15.47 7.04 -19.51
C ASP A 70 -14.73 5.69 -19.33
N PRO A 71 -15.44 4.56 -19.48
CA PRO A 71 -14.85 3.23 -19.28
C PRO A 71 -13.80 2.89 -20.34
N VAL A 72 -13.79 3.55 -21.50
CA VAL A 72 -12.83 3.29 -22.58
C VAL A 72 -11.45 3.76 -22.15
N ASN A 73 -11.34 4.99 -21.64
CA ASN A 73 -10.05 5.53 -21.22
C ASN A 73 -9.67 5.12 -19.80
N PHE A 74 -10.64 5.09 -18.88
CA PHE A 74 -10.39 4.79 -17.47
C PHE A 74 -10.51 3.30 -17.11
N GLY A 75 -10.84 2.44 -18.09
CA GLY A 75 -10.67 1.01 -17.95
C GLY A 75 -9.23 0.65 -17.58
N ASN A 76 -9.07 -0.30 -16.67
CA ASN A 76 -7.76 -0.75 -16.17
C ASN A 76 -6.88 0.39 -15.61
N VAL A 77 -7.50 1.41 -15.00
CA VAL A 77 -6.83 2.35 -14.10
C VAL A 77 -6.97 1.79 -12.68
N VAL A 78 -5.84 1.57 -12.02
CA VAL A 78 -5.71 0.93 -10.71
C VAL A 78 -5.40 2.02 -9.70
N TYR A 79 -6.14 2.04 -8.60
CA TYR A 79 -5.81 2.88 -7.45
C TYR A 79 -4.48 2.42 -6.88
N ASP A 80 -3.51 3.31 -6.78
CA ASP A 80 -2.23 3.03 -6.16
C ASP A 80 -2.20 3.57 -4.73
N LEU A 81 -1.90 2.70 -3.77
CA LEU A 81 -1.83 3.01 -2.36
C LEU A 81 -0.48 2.61 -1.79
N HIS A 82 0.17 3.53 -1.09
CA HIS A 82 1.41 3.27 -0.38
C HIS A 82 1.10 3.08 1.10
N LEU A 83 1.49 1.94 1.65
CA LEU A 83 1.23 1.59 3.05
C LEU A 83 2.54 1.35 3.79
N TYR A 84 2.92 2.35 4.58
CA TYR A 84 4.05 2.30 5.48
C TYR A 84 3.59 2.47 6.92
N HIS A 85 4.26 1.77 7.85
CA HIS A 85 4.18 2.08 9.28
C HIS A 85 5.39 2.92 9.73
N SER A 86 6.35 3.16 8.83
CA SER A 86 7.38 4.19 8.96
C SER A 86 6.88 5.51 8.35
N PHE A 87 7.43 6.66 8.80
CA PHE A 87 7.18 8.02 8.28
C PHE A 87 5.87 8.68 8.73
N GLY A 88 5.97 9.43 9.83
CA GLY A 88 4.89 10.31 10.29
C GLY A 88 3.79 9.60 11.07
N ASP A 89 3.62 8.30 10.92
CA ASP A 89 2.72 7.53 11.77
C ASP A 89 3.31 7.37 13.19
N ASP A 90 4.64 7.27 13.30
CA ASP A 90 5.29 6.86 14.55
C ASP A 90 6.62 7.58 14.86
N ASN A 91 7.01 8.55 14.04
CA ASN A 91 8.17 9.43 14.31
C ASN A 91 7.85 10.55 15.33
N ALA A 92 6.79 10.39 16.13
CA ALA A 92 6.41 11.34 17.17
C ALA A 92 7.14 11.03 18.48
N ALA A 93 7.66 12.05 19.15
CA ALA A 93 8.36 11.91 20.43
C ALA A 93 7.50 11.13 21.45
N GLY A 94 8.09 10.09 22.06
CA GLY A 94 7.46 9.31 23.13
C GLY A 94 6.77 7.99 22.70
N ARG A 95 6.66 7.69 21.40
CA ARG A 95 6.14 6.39 20.94
C ARG A 95 7.23 5.31 21.05
N LYS A 96 6.91 4.18 21.68
CA LYS A 96 7.80 3.01 21.78
C LYS A 96 7.36 1.96 20.77
N TRP A 97 8.24 1.65 19.84
CA TRP A 97 8.07 0.61 18.85
C TRP A 97 8.12 -0.78 19.49
N ASN A 98 7.12 -1.61 19.19
CA ASN A 98 7.19 -3.04 19.47
C ASN A 98 6.36 -3.82 18.46
N ARG A 99 6.66 -5.12 18.39
CA ARG A 99 6.00 -6.11 17.53
C ARG A 99 4.48 -6.09 17.60
N ASP A 100 3.90 -5.84 18.78
CA ASP A 100 2.46 -5.90 18.99
C ASP A 100 1.74 -4.72 18.36
N VAL A 101 2.37 -3.53 18.33
CA VAL A 101 1.81 -2.33 17.70
C VAL A 101 1.73 -2.48 16.19
N ASP A 102 2.82 -2.92 15.53
CA ASP A 102 2.84 -3.11 14.06
C ASP A 102 1.83 -4.18 13.63
N SER A 103 1.79 -5.29 14.37
CA SER A 103 0.82 -6.36 14.13
C SER A 103 -0.62 -5.87 14.33
N CYS A 104 -0.86 -5.08 15.38
CA CYS A 104 -2.16 -4.47 15.62
C CYS A 104 -2.55 -3.56 14.45
N LYS A 105 -1.66 -2.67 13.99
CA LYS A 105 -1.95 -1.75 12.89
C LYS A 105 -2.31 -2.51 11.61
N THR A 106 -1.51 -3.51 11.25
CA THR A 106 -1.79 -4.33 10.06
C THR A 106 -3.11 -5.10 10.21
N CYS A 107 -3.40 -5.65 11.38
CA CYS A 107 -4.56 -6.53 11.53
C CYS A 107 -5.87 -5.83 11.84
N CYS A 108 -5.82 -4.62 12.40
CA CYS A 108 -7.00 -3.91 12.90
C CYS A 108 -7.25 -2.59 12.17
N ARG A 109 -6.21 -1.81 11.87
CA ARG A 109 -6.35 -0.48 11.28
C ARG A 109 -6.31 -0.52 9.76
N ASP A 110 -5.33 -1.19 9.18
CA ASP A 110 -5.15 -1.25 7.73
C ASP A 110 -6.37 -1.83 6.98
N PRO A 111 -7.17 -2.78 7.54
CA PRO A 111 -8.45 -3.16 6.96
C PRO A 111 -9.42 -1.99 6.78
N ASP A 112 -9.50 -1.05 7.73
CA ASP A 112 -10.38 0.11 7.66
C ASP A 112 -9.92 1.12 6.60
N ILE A 113 -8.60 1.27 6.41
CA ILE A 113 -8.00 2.05 5.31
C ILE A 113 -8.38 1.43 3.97
N LEU A 114 -8.13 0.13 3.81
CA LEU A 114 -8.42 -0.59 2.57
C LEU A 114 -9.93 -0.63 2.25
N ALA A 115 -10.78 -0.68 3.28
CA ALA A 115 -12.23 -0.66 3.14
C ALA A 115 -12.75 0.63 2.48
N GLN A 116 -12.09 1.78 2.69
CA GLN A 116 -12.50 3.04 2.05
C GLN A 116 -12.35 2.97 0.53
N VAL A 117 -11.24 2.39 0.06
CA VAL A 117 -11.00 2.20 -1.38
C VAL A 117 -11.88 1.08 -1.93
N ALA A 118 -11.95 -0.06 -1.23
CA ALA A 118 -12.75 -1.22 -1.66
C ALA A 118 -14.24 -0.89 -1.81
N ALA A 119 -14.78 0.01 -0.97
CA ALA A 119 -16.16 0.49 -1.06
C ALA A 119 -16.47 1.23 -2.38
N ALA A 120 -15.46 1.81 -3.04
CA ALA A 120 -15.62 2.46 -4.34
C ALA A 120 -15.65 1.47 -5.51
N ASN A 121 -15.37 0.17 -5.27
CA ASN A 121 -15.32 -0.89 -6.28
C ASN A 121 -14.35 -0.60 -7.43
N VAL A 122 -13.18 -0.05 -7.09
CA VAL A 122 -12.03 0.14 -8.00
C VAL A 122 -10.98 -0.94 -7.73
N SER A 123 -10.21 -1.32 -8.75
CA SER A 123 -9.01 -2.14 -8.54
C SER A 123 -7.98 -1.36 -7.74
N LEU A 124 -7.28 -2.03 -6.83
CA LEU A 124 -6.31 -1.45 -5.92
C LEU A 124 -4.99 -2.24 -5.99
N ALA A 125 -3.86 -1.54 -6.05
CA ALA A 125 -2.55 -2.11 -5.80
C ALA A 125 -1.93 -1.43 -4.59
N VAL A 126 -1.21 -2.20 -3.77
CA VAL A 126 -0.31 -1.63 -2.77
C VAL A 126 1.04 -1.36 -3.45
N GLY A 127 1.19 -0.22 -4.12
CA GLY A 127 2.35 0.11 -4.96
C GLY A 127 3.65 0.29 -4.19
N GLU A 128 3.56 0.62 -2.91
CA GLU A 128 4.73 0.64 -2.05
C GLU A 128 4.41 0.17 -0.63
N TYR A 129 5.29 -0.69 -0.13
CA TYR A 129 5.36 -1.08 1.26
C TYR A 129 6.77 -1.58 1.59
N SER A 130 7.10 -1.69 2.86
CA SER A 130 8.34 -2.32 3.30
C SER A 130 8.18 -2.97 4.67
N LEU A 131 9.27 -3.55 5.18
CA LEU A 131 9.34 -4.06 6.56
C LEU A 131 9.97 -3.04 7.51
N ASN A 132 10.17 -1.80 7.05
CA ASN A 132 10.60 -0.71 7.91
C ASN A 132 9.44 -0.23 8.76
N THR A 133 9.55 -0.51 10.05
CA THR A 133 8.66 0.04 11.07
C THR A 133 9.44 0.85 12.09
N GLY A 134 10.70 1.25 11.87
CA GLY A 134 11.50 1.93 12.91
C GLY A 134 11.82 1.09 14.17
N PHE A 135 11.20 -0.07 14.35
CA PHE A 135 11.56 -1.10 15.31
C PHE A 135 12.80 -1.84 14.83
N SER A 136 13.80 -2.00 15.70
CA SER A 136 14.97 -2.86 15.43
C SER A 136 14.59 -4.34 15.55
N GLY A 137 13.71 -4.81 14.67
CA GLY A 137 13.28 -6.20 14.59
C GLY A 137 14.35 -7.11 13.98
N GLY A 138 14.16 -8.42 14.16
CA GLY A 138 14.97 -9.46 13.54
C GLY A 138 14.21 -10.24 12.47
N PRO A 139 14.83 -11.31 11.91
CA PRO A 139 14.23 -12.13 10.85
C PRO A 139 12.83 -12.66 11.16
N ASP A 140 12.57 -13.06 12.42
CA ASP A 140 11.26 -13.57 12.83
C ASP A 140 10.17 -12.50 12.80
N PHE A 141 10.52 -11.27 13.20
CA PHE A 141 9.62 -10.12 13.11
C PHE A 141 9.29 -9.82 11.65
N TRP A 142 10.31 -9.71 10.78
CA TRP A 142 10.12 -9.45 9.36
C TRP A 142 9.29 -10.52 8.67
N LYS A 143 9.53 -11.80 8.97
CA LYS A 143 8.73 -12.92 8.45
C LYS A 143 7.27 -12.76 8.86
N GLN A 144 7.02 -12.53 10.14
CA GLN A 144 5.65 -12.37 10.62
C GLN A 144 4.99 -11.14 10.01
N TYR A 145 5.65 -9.97 10.07
CA TYR A 145 5.09 -8.72 9.60
C TYR A 145 4.75 -8.76 8.11
N LEU A 146 5.64 -9.32 7.28
CA LEU A 146 5.36 -9.58 5.87
C LEU A 146 4.17 -10.52 5.69
N SER A 147 4.09 -11.60 6.48
CA SER A 147 2.96 -12.54 6.43
C SER A 147 1.64 -11.85 6.79
N LEU A 148 1.63 -10.94 7.77
CA LEU A 148 0.43 -10.19 8.15
C LEU A 148 0.00 -9.27 7.00
N GLN A 149 0.92 -8.46 6.46
CA GLN A 149 0.69 -7.56 5.34
C GLN A 149 0.12 -8.30 4.12
N LEU A 150 0.81 -9.35 3.66
CA LEU A 150 0.39 -10.13 2.50
C LEU A 150 -0.92 -10.87 2.74
N SER A 151 -1.15 -11.39 3.95
CA SER A 151 -2.40 -12.08 4.28
C SER A 151 -3.60 -11.14 4.27
N LEU A 152 -3.42 -9.90 4.75
CA LEU A 152 -4.46 -8.87 4.69
C LEU A 152 -4.82 -8.58 3.23
N TRP A 153 -3.82 -8.26 2.40
CA TRP A 153 -4.04 -7.85 1.02
C TRP A 153 -4.60 -8.98 0.17
N HIS A 154 -4.12 -10.21 0.36
CA HIS A 154 -4.66 -11.40 -0.32
C HIS A 154 -6.16 -11.60 -0.06
N ASN A 155 -6.62 -11.25 1.14
CA ASN A 155 -8.03 -11.42 1.56
C ASN A 155 -8.87 -10.14 1.41
N THR A 156 -8.29 -9.04 0.92
CA THR A 156 -9.02 -7.79 0.72
C THR A 156 -9.58 -7.71 -0.69
N LYS A 157 -10.91 -7.57 -0.80
CA LYS A 157 -11.58 -7.42 -2.10
C LYS A 157 -11.04 -6.21 -2.86
N GLY A 158 -10.71 -6.42 -4.13
CA GLY A 158 -10.27 -5.36 -5.04
C GLY A 158 -8.75 -5.16 -5.05
N VAL A 159 -8.01 -5.72 -4.08
CA VAL A 159 -6.55 -5.71 -4.14
C VAL A 159 -6.07 -6.71 -5.18
N THR A 160 -5.33 -6.23 -6.18
CA THR A 160 -4.85 -7.00 -7.33
C THR A 160 -3.35 -7.31 -7.27
N GLY A 161 -2.60 -6.64 -6.39
CA GLY A 161 -1.16 -6.84 -6.24
C GLY A 161 -0.51 -5.91 -5.22
N SER A 162 0.77 -6.15 -4.99
CA SER A 162 1.60 -5.35 -4.08
C SER A 162 3.06 -5.32 -4.56
N PHE A 163 3.76 -4.20 -4.41
CA PHE A 163 5.14 -4.04 -4.82
C PHE A 163 6.03 -3.63 -3.63
N PHE A 164 7.06 -4.43 -3.37
CA PHE A 164 7.95 -4.20 -2.23
C PHE A 164 8.94 -3.06 -2.54
N TRP A 165 8.94 -2.04 -1.69
CA TRP A 165 9.89 -0.94 -1.74
C TRP A 165 11.08 -1.22 -0.80
N ASN A 166 12.26 -1.57 -1.28
CA ASN A 166 12.77 -1.61 -2.65
C ASN A 166 13.28 -3.00 -3.03
N HIS A 167 13.48 -3.22 -4.33
CA HIS A 167 14.22 -4.39 -4.82
C HIS A 167 15.61 -4.49 -4.15
N ARG A 168 16.39 -3.39 -4.17
CA ARG A 168 17.72 -3.30 -3.55
C ARG A 168 18.01 -1.87 -3.11
N ILE A 169 18.75 -1.72 -2.01
CA ILE A 169 19.42 -0.46 -1.64
C ILE A 169 20.92 -0.69 -1.40
N LEU A 170 21.69 0.41 -1.37
CA LEU A 170 23.04 0.39 -0.82
C LEU A 170 22.95 0.56 0.70
N LEU A 171 23.37 -0.45 1.45
CA LEU A 171 23.32 -0.40 2.90
C LEU A 171 24.35 0.62 3.44
N GLY A 172 23.95 1.36 4.47
CA GLY A 172 24.87 2.20 5.24
C GLY A 172 25.91 1.36 6.01
N SER A 173 26.91 2.02 6.60
CA SER A 173 28.07 1.40 7.27
C SER A 173 27.75 0.43 8.43
N ASN A 174 26.49 0.30 8.84
CA ASN A 174 26.03 -0.64 9.87
C ASN A 174 24.83 -1.50 9.42
N GLY A 175 24.55 -1.57 8.11
CA GLY A 175 23.37 -2.29 7.62
C GLY A 175 22.04 -1.57 7.86
N TYR A 176 22.07 -0.27 8.18
CA TYR A 176 20.87 0.57 8.28
C TYR A 176 20.02 0.46 7.01
N PHE A 177 18.71 0.44 7.19
CA PHE A 177 17.70 0.29 6.14
C PHE A 177 17.62 -1.08 5.46
N ARG A 178 18.21 -2.14 6.04
CA ARG A 178 18.13 -3.50 5.47
C ARG A 178 16.68 -3.92 5.18
N GLU A 179 15.76 -3.53 6.04
CA GLU A 179 14.32 -3.78 5.96
C GLU A 179 13.60 -3.07 4.79
N LEU A 180 14.28 -2.13 4.13
CA LEU A 180 13.88 -1.52 2.84
C LEU A 180 14.48 -2.23 1.62
N SER A 181 15.16 -3.36 1.77
CA SER A 181 15.84 -4.02 0.65
C SER A 181 15.46 -5.49 0.52
N LEU A 182 14.54 -5.81 -0.39
CA LEU A 182 14.06 -7.16 -0.64
C LEU A 182 15.20 -8.17 -0.84
N LEU A 183 16.20 -7.85 -1.69
CA LEU A 183 17.34 -8.75 -1.95
C LEU A 183 18.16 -9.10 -0.69
N HIS A 184 18.29 -8.18 0.27
CA HIS A 184 19.02 -8.45 1.52
C HIS A 184 18.17 -9.22 2.55
N LEU A 185 16.87 -9.35 2.29
CA LEU A 185 15.90 -10.01 3.18
C LEU A 185 15.57 -11.45 2.72
N ILE A 186 15.73 -11.77 1.44
CA ILE A 186 15.50 -13.10 0.87
C ILE A 186 16.81 -13.86 0.62
N ALA A 187 16.72 -15.16 0.33
CA ALA A 187 17.87 -15.97 -0.03
C ALA A 187 18.61 -15.40 -1.27
N PRO A 188 19.96 -15.44 -1.31
CA PRO A 188 20.83 -16.13 -0.36
C PRO A 188 21.23 -15.33 0.88
N GLU A 189 20.95 -14.02 0.95
CA GLU A 189 21.48 -13.15 2.01
C GLU A 189 20.62 -13.12 3.27
N GLY A 190 19.30 -13.13 3.09
CA GLY A 190 18.32 -13.10 4.17
C GLY A 190 17.56 -14.40 4.35
N LYS A 191 16.64 -14.38 5.30
CA LYS A 191 15.90 -15.56 5.79
C LYS A 191 14.39 -15.47 5.58
N LEU A 192 13.91 -14.46 4.84
CA LEU A 192 12.50 -14.43 4.48
C LEU A 192 12.16 -15.62 3.58
N PRO A 193 11.09 -16.36 3.90
CA PRO A 193 10.65 -17.46 3.06
C PRO A 193 10.06 -16.93 1.75
N ARG A 194 9.89 -17.82 0.78
CA ARG A 194 9.17 -17.46 -0.45
C ARG A 194 7.72 -17.18 -0.09
N VAL A 195 7.06 -16.26 -0.81
CA VAL A 195 5.63 -15.97 -0.60
C VAL A 195 4.78 -17.23 -0.76
N SER A 196 5.16 -18.13 -1.68
CA SER A 196 4.51 -19.43 -1.89
C SER A 196 4.56 -20.38 -0.68
N GLU A 197 5.39 -20.10 0.33
CA GLU A 197 5.56 -20.89 1.55
C GLU A 197 4.82 -20.26 2.75
N MET A 198 4.21 -19.08 2.58
CA MET A 198 3.48 -18.38 3.63
C MET A 198 2.00 -18.80 3.64
N ASP A 199 1.42 -18.94 4.83
CA ASP A 199 -0.02 -19.12 4.97
C ASP A 199 -0.72 -17.77 4.86
N LEU A 200 -1.34 -17.53 3.70
CA LEU A 200 -2.13 -16.32 3.41
C LEU A 200 -3.64 -16.61 3.42
N SER A 201 -4.07 -17.81 3.84
CA SER A 201 -5.46 -18.26 3.71
C SER A 201 -6.45 -17.54 4.63
N LYS A 202 -5.94 -16.84 5.65
CA LYS A 202 -6.73 -16.07 6.62
C LYS A 202 -6.08 -14.71 6.82
N VAL A 203 -6.89 -13.68 7.04
CA VAL A 203 -6.40 -12.37 7.49
C VAL A 203 -5.70 -12.55 8.84
N CYS A 204 -4.44 -12.14 8.92
CA CYS A 204 -3.65 -12.12 10.15
C CYS A 204 -3.63 -13.44 10.94
N PRO A 205 -3.03 -14.49 10.37
CA PRO A 205 -2.98 -15.80 11.02
C PRO A 205 -2.26 -15.72 12.37
N GLY A 206 -2.88 -16.32 13.40
CA GLY A 206 -2.34 -16.37 14.77
C GLY A 206 -2.73 -15.18 15.66
N TYR A 207 -3.53 -14.23 15.16
CA TYR A 207 -4.08 -13.13 15.95
C TYR A 207 -5.59 -13.28 16.16
N ASP A 208 -6.05 -12.84 17.33
CA ASP A 208 -7.47 -12.77 17.66
C ASP A 208 -8.04 -11.40 17.26
N LEU A 209 -8.69 -11.36 16.09
CA LEU A 209 -9.24 -10.11 15.55
C LEU A 209 -10.41 -9.55 16.38
N SER A 210 -11.00 -10.33 17.30
CA SER A 210 -12.01 -9.81 18.22
C SER A 210 -11.44 -8.81 19.23
N LYS A 211 -10.11 -8.78 19.39
CA LYS A 211 -9.37 -7.84 20.25
C LYS A 211 -8.94 -6.57 19.52
N CYS A 212 -9.36 -6.38 18.27
CA CYS A 212 -9.04 -5.17 17.54
C CYS A 212 -9.73 -3.96 18.20
N PRO A 213 -9.01 -2.84 18.42
CA PRO A 213 -9.65 -1.60 18.83
C PRO A 213 -10.53 -1.07 17.68
N SER A 214 -11.49 -0.22 18.02
CA SER A 214 -12.33 0.45 17.02
C SER A 214 -11.67 1.72 16.50
N TYR A 215 -11.73 1.94 15.19
CA TYR A 215 -11.25 3.17 14.55
C TYR A 215 -12.40 4.06 14.10
N ASN A 216 -12.13 5.35 13.99
CA ASN A 216 -12.99 6.25 13.24
C ASN A 216 -12.61 6.19 11.76
N PRO A 217 -13.46 5.66 10.86
CA PRO A 217 -13.12 5.53 9.44
C PRO A 217 -12.82 6.86 8.74
N ARG A 218 -13.22 7.99 9.32
CA ARG A 218 -12.93 9.34 8.79
C ARG A 218 -11.54 9.86 9.15
N LEU A 219 -10.93 9.28 10.17
CA LEU A 219 -9.63 9.69 10.72
C LEU A 219 -8.56 8.61 10.55
N VAL A 220 -8.98 7.38 10.25
CA VAL A 220 -8.08 6.24 10.04
C VAL A 220 -7.05 6.58 8.97
N GLY A 221 -5.77 6.44 9.33
CA GLY A 221 -4.63 6.92 8.54
C GLY A 221 -3.94 8.17 9.11
N ARG A 222 -4.49 8.82 10.14
CA ARG A 222 -3.85 9.94 10.86
C ARG A 222 -3.33 9.50 12.22
N LYS A 223 -2.06 9.06 12.31
CA LYS A 223 -1.31 8.89 13.59
C LYS A 223 -2.06 8.12 14.68
N ASP A 224 -2.82 7.09 14.34
CA ASP A 224 -3.58 6.33 15.35
C ASP A 224 -2.68 5.34 16.08
N ALA A 225 -2.68 5.43 17.41
CA ALA A 225 -2.08 4.40 18.25
C ALA A 225 -2.91 3.11 18.10
N CYS A 226 -2.23 1.98 17.94
CA CYS A 226 -2.87 0.67 17.92
C CYS A 226 -2.39 -0.16 19.09
N GLN A 227 -3.32 -0.63 19.91
CA GLN A 227 -3.06 -1.61 20.96
C GLN A 227 -4.21 -2.62 20.98
N TRP A 228 -3.85 -3.89 21.08
CA TRP A 228 -4.81 -4.98 21.24
C TRP A 228 -5.58 -4.81 22.55
N GLN A 229 -6.89 -5.04 22.51
CA GLN A 229 -7.74 -5.06 23.70
C GLN A 229 -7.44 -6.32 24.54
N PRO A 230 -7.56 -6.26 25.87
CA PRO A 230 -7.30 -7.39 26.76
C PRO A 230 -8.20 -8.60 26.50
#